data_AF-A0ABD0JWP9-F1
#
_entry.id   AF-A0ABD0JWP9-F1
#
_cell.length_a   1.000
_cell.length_b   1.000
_cell.length_c   1.000
_cell.angle_alpha   90.00
_cell.angle_beta   90.00
_cell.angle_gamma   90.00
#
_symmetry.space_group_name_H-M   'P 1'
#
loop_
_entity.id
_entity.type
_entity.pdbx_description
1 polymer ?
#
loop_
_entity_poly.entity_id
_entity_poly.type
_entity_poly.pdbx_seq_one_letter_code
_entity_poly.pdbx_strand_id
1 'polypeptide(L)'
;PTTLQLEATVPDGATFHACVGDDLTLDWNYIPEAGLLLNHVTVSDTGNYTVAVSAYNSTNDVLTLHRTAILEMSEEPAVVKFQLELRQKSDLVYDVKTRQWHVVLQCGHFAFLGNPPVTGTEWTTPSGTTLSSSGSDSGYFSLLVPNPVKGGNYTCRIPSGSPAASCLPSNNTLLQEASMFVDGLEARLRVIEAQQTTLQTENNRLRQELEQQKNDTDARVTEVETANALLKDDNANLTELVLSLENQTASLQYQLDSLFQ
;
A
#
# COMPACT_ATOMS: atom_id res chain seq x y z
N PRO A 1 16.65 -26.00 43.71
CA PRO A 1 15.88 -25.85 42.46
C PRO A 1 16.84 -25.64 41.29
N THR A 2 17.15 -26.71 40.57
CA THR A 2 17.98 -26.66 39.37
C THR A 2 17.10 -26.15 38.23
N THR A 3 17.30 -24.90 37.82
CA THR A 3 16.62 -24.34 36.65
C THR A 3 17.24 -24.96 35.41
N LEU A 4 16.45 -25.74 34.66
CA LEU A 4 16.88 -26.34 33.42
C LEU A 4 16.64 -25.30 32.31
N GLN A 5 17.68 -24.54 31.95
CA GLN A 5 17.64 -23.60 30.82
C GLN A 5 18.12 -24.32 29.55
N LEU A 6 17.30 -24.28 28.51
CA LEU A 6 17.61 -24.80 27.18
C LEU A 6 18.06 -23.63 26.30
N GLU A 7 19.36 -23.53 26.03
CA GLU A 7 19.89 -22.73 24.92
C GLU A 7 20.00 -23.67 23.71
N ALA A 8 19.13 -23.49 22.72
CA ALA A 8 19.16 -24.25 21.48
C ALA A 8 19.68 -23.37 20.34
N THR A 9 20.50 -23.94 19.45
CA THR A 9 20.89 -23.31 18.17
C THR A 9 19.69 -23.12 17.24
N VAL A 10 18.74 -24.06 17.31
CA VAL A 10 17.45 -24.01 16.62
C VAL A 10 16.37 -23.44 17.55
N PRO A 11 15.79 -22.27 17.25
CA PRO A 11 14.69 -21.72 18.02
C PRO A 11 13.47 -22.66 18.02
N ASP A 12 12.73 -22.68 19.14
CA ASP A 12 11.49 -23.45 19.22
C ASP A 12 10.45 -22.87 18.25
N GLY A 13 9.87 -23.72 17.40
CA GLY A 13 8.95 -23.32 16.34
C GLY A 13 9.62 -22.72 15.10
N ALA A 14 10.94 -22.86 14.94
CA ALA A 14 11.63 -22.40 13.74
C ALA A 14 11.21 -23.20 12.49
N THR A 15 11.03 -22.49 11.37
CA THR A 15 10.79 -23.08 10.05
C THR A 15 12.08 -23.10 9.25
N PHE A 16 12.40 -24.27 8.70
CA PHE A 16 13.51 -24.50 7.80
C PHE A 16 12.97 -24.83 6.42
N HIS A 17 13.65 -24.31 5.40
CA HIS A 17 13.35 -24.60 4.01
C HIS A 17 14.51 -25.39 3.41
N ALA A 18 14.19 -26.49 2.74
CA ALA A 18 15.17 -27.34 2.07
C ALA A 18 14.70 -27.73 0.66
N CYS A 19 15.64 -28.00 -0.22
CA CYS A 19 15.37 -28.45 -1.57
C CYS A 19 15.41 -29.97 -1.64
N VAL A 20 14.66 -30.55 -2.57
CA VAL A 20 14.65 -32.02 -2.73
C VAL A 20 16.05 -32.50 -3.09
N GLY A 21 16.56 -33.47 -2.33
CA GLY A 21 17.90 -34.03 -2.47
C GLY A 21 18.97 -33.38 -1.59
N ASP A 22 18.64 -32.33 -0.84
CA ASP A 22 19.56 -31.75 0.15
C ASP A 22 19.80 -32.72 1.32
N ASP A 23 20.94 -32.57 1.99
CA ASP A 23 21.20 -33.18 3.29
C ASP A 23 21.00 -32.11 4.38
N LEU A 24 20.15 -32.39 5.37
CA LEU A 24 19.75 -31.45 6.42
C LEU A 24 20.17 -31.96 7.79
N THR A 25 20.89 -31.14 8.54
CA THR A 25 21.22 -31.39 9.94
C THR A 25 20.45 -30.42 10.84
N LEU A 26 19.66 -30.97 11.76
CA LEU A 26 18.99 -30.23 12.83
C LEU A 26 19.71 -30.50 14.15
N ASP A 27 20.54 -29.54 14.59
CA ASP A 27 21.36 -29.66 15.79
C ASP A 27 20.73 -28.97 17.02
N TRP A 28 20.40 -29.77 18.04
CA TRP A 28 19.92 -29.29 19.33
C TRP A 28 21.00 -29.51 20.40
N ASN A 29 21.76 -28.45 20.74
CA ASN A 29 22.95 -28.45 21.60
C ASN A 29 22.76 -28.84 23.09
N TYR A 30 21.83 -29.74 23.43
CA TYR A 30 21.56 -30.14 24.81
C TYR A 30 22.42 -31.33 25.30
N ILE A 31 22.85 -32.19 24.37
CA ILE A 31 23.74 -33.33 24.61
C ILE A 31 24.83 -33.25 23.53
N PRO A 32 26.14 -33.36 23.84
CA PRO A 32 27.13 -33.51 22.78
C PRO A 32 26.67 -34.68 21.89
N GLU A 33 26.48 -34.40 20.60
CA GLU A 33 26.04 -35.35 19.55
C GLU A 33 24.51 -35.63 19.43
N ALA A 34 23.62 -34.85 20.07
CA ALA A 34 22.19 -34.96 19.79
C ALA A 34 21.75 -34.04 18.63
N GLY A 35 21.45 -34.67 17.49
CA GLY A 35 20.89 -34.01 16.31
C GLY A 35 20.13 -35.00 15.44
N LEU A 36 19.31 -34.49 14.53
CA LEU A 36 18.68 -35.28 13.49
C LEU A 36 19.34 -34.94 12.15
N LEU A 37 19.96 -35.93 11.54
CA LEU A 37 20.45 -35.85 10.17
C LEU A 37 19.45 -36.54 9.25
N LEU A 38 18.90 -35.79 8.31
CA LEU A 38 18.10 -36.31 7.20
C LEU A 38 18.95 -36.22 5.95
N ASN A 39 19.15 -37.35 5.27
CA ASN A 39 19.90 -37.39 4.03
C ASN A 39 18.94 -37.47 2.84
N HIS A 40 19.20 -36.69 1.80
CA HIS A 40 18.46 -36.67 0.56
C HIS A 40 16.96 -36.47 0.78
N VAL A 41 16.62 -35.37 1.44
CA VAL A 41 15.23 -35.06 1.81
C VAL A 41 14.31 -35.00 0.60
N THR A 42 13.07 -35.41 0.80
CA THR A 42 12.01 -35.48 -0.20
C THR A 42 10.77 -34.77 0.31
N VAL A 43 9.77 -34.59 -0.57
CA VAL A 43 8.49 -33.97 -0.20
C VAL A 43 7.81 -34.71 0.97
N SER A 44 8.01 -36.03 1.12
CA SER A 44 7.46 -36.80 2.24
C SER A 44 8.12 -36.53 3.58
N ASP A 45 9.30 -35.90 3.60
CA ASP A 45 9.98 -35.52 4.84
C ASP A 45 9.48 -34.19 5.41
N THR A 46 8.57 -33.51 4.71
CA THR A 46 7.88 -32.30 5.20
C THR A 46 7.13 -32.60 6.49
N GLY A 47 7.32 -31.78 7.52
CA GLY A 47 6.54 -31.90 8.75
C GLY A 47 7.20 -31.28 9.98
N ASN A 48 6.57 -31.56 11.12
CA ASN A 48 7.01 -31.08 12.42
C ASN A 48 7.90 -32.12 13.09
N TYR A 49 9.15 -31.74 13.34
CA TYR A 49 10.15 -32.54 14.02
C TYR A 49 10.24 -32.08 15.47
N THR A 50 9.84 -32.95 16.40
CA THR A 50 9.85 -32.63 17.83
C THR A 50 10.87 -33.50 18.56
N VAL A 51 11.78 -32.85 19.29
CA VAL A 51 12.67 -33.51 20.25
C VAL A 51 12.09 -33.31 21.64
N ALA A 52 11.96 -34.41 22.38
CA ALA A 52 11.53 -34.44 23.77
C ALA A 52 12.68 -34.91 24.65
N VAL A 53 13.05 -34.11 25.64
CA VAL A 53 14.07 -34.46 26.63
C VAL A 53 13.42 -34.58 27.99
N SER A 54 13.48 -35.77 28.57
CA SER A 54 12.97 -36.05 29.91
C SER A 54 14.11 -36.19 30.91
N ALA A 55 14.07 -35.41 31.98
CA ALA A 55 14.99 -35.47 33.11
C ALA A 55 14.26 -36.00 34.35
N TYR A 56 14.92 -36.90 35.07
CA TYR A 56 14.40 -37.51 36.30
C TYR A 56 15.12 -36.89 37.51
N ASN A 57 14.37 -36.45 38.52
CA ASN A 57 14.97 -36.04 39.78
C ASN A 57 15.21 -37.26 40.70
N SER A 58 15.81 -37.03 41.88
CA SER A 58 16.10 -38.08 42.87
C SER A 58 14.85 -38.71 43.51
N THR A 59 13.66 -38.14 43.29
CA THR A 59 12.36 -38.65 43.75
C THR A 59 11.55 -39.30 42.63
N ASN A 60 12.15 -39.57 41.47
CA ASN A 60 11.54 -40.11 40.25
C ASN A 60 10.49 -39.20 39.57
N ASP A 61 10.42 -37.92 39.92
CA ASP A 61 9.60 -36.96 39.16
C ASP A 61 10.26 -36.65 37.82
N VAL A 62 9.44 -36.56 36.77
CA VAL A 62 9.89 -36.34 35.40
C VAL A 62 9.62 -34.91 34.98
N LEU A 63 10.67 -34.18 34.59
CA LEU A 63 10.56 -32.94 33.85
C LEU A 63 10.78 -33.24 32.37
N THR A 64 9.77 -33.02 31.52
CA THR A 64 9.93 -33.16 30.07
C THR A 64 9.92 -31.79 29.40
N LEU A 65 10.88 -31.58 28.52
CA LEU A 65 10.99 -30.37 27.70
C LEU A 65 10.89 -30.76 26.23
N HIS A 66 10.12 -30.00 25.48
CA HIS A 66 9.92 -30.21 24.04
C HIS A 66 10.50 -29.04 23.26
N ARG A 67 11.07 -29.35 22.10
CA ARG A 67 11.45 -28.38 21.07
C ARG A 67 10.97 -28.89 19.73
N THR A 68 10.35 -28.01 18.95
CA THR A 68 9.84 -28.35 17.62
C THR A 68 10.52 -27.51 16.55
N ALA A 69 10.84 -28.13 15.43
CA ALA A 69 11.23 -27.49 14.18
C ALA A 69 10.27 -27.91 13.07
N ILE A 70 10.01 -27.01 12.13
CA ILE A 70 9.15 -27.27 10.97
C ILE A 70 10.07 -27.37 9.75
N LEU A 71 10.02 -28.50 9.06
CA LEU A 71 10.68 -28.65 7.76
C LEU A 71 9.64 -28.47 6.66
N GLU A 72 9.86 -27.47 5.81
CA GLU A 72 9.07 -27.23 4.61
C GLU A 72 9.94 -27.43 3.37
N MET A 73 9.48 -28.29 2.46
CA MET A 73 10.17 -28.49 1.19
C MET A 73 9.88 -27.34 0.24
N SER A 74 10.96 -26.77 -0.30
CA SER A 74 10.90 -25.67 -1.25
C SER A 74 10.84 -26.14 -2.69
N GLU A 75 10.06 -25.42 -3.48
CA GLU A 75 9.92 -25.63 -4.92
C GLU A 75 10.42 -24.40 -5.66
N GLU A 76 11.16 -24.64 -6.74
CA GLU A 76 11.73 -23.59 -7.58
C GLU A 76 10.64 -22.77 -8.30
N PRO A 77 10.85 -21.46 -8.49
CA PRO A 77 9.96 -20.65 -9.29
C PRO A 77 10.10 -20.98 -10.78
N ALA A 78 9.01 -20.90 -11.52
CA ALA A 78 9.00 -21.11 -12.97
C ALA A 78 8.52 -19.85 -13.70
N VAL A 79 9.32 -19.40 -14.66
CA VAL A 79 8.97 -18.28 -15.56
C VAL A 79 8.70 -18.77 -16.97
N VAL A 80 7.78 -18.09 -17.64
CA VAL A 80 7.52 -18.26 -19.06
C VAL A 80 8.80 -17.97 -19.84
N LYS A 81 9.17 -18.85 -20.78
CA LYS A 81 10.41 -18.79 -21.57
C LYS A 81 11.72 -18.93 -20.77
N PHE A 82 11.68 -19.44 -19.53
CA PHE A 82 12.86 -19.79 -18.73
C PHE A 82 13.85 -18.63 -18.45
N GLN A 83 13.42 -17.38 -18.55
CA GLN A 83 14.23 -16.22 -18.21
C GLN A 83 13.36 -15.09 -17.64
N LEU A 84 13.92 -14.29 -16.75
CA LEU A 84 13.24 -13.09 -16.24
C LEU A 84 13.09 -12.08 -17.39
N GLU A 85 11.86 -11.67 -17.65
CA GLU A 85 11.56 -10.61 -18.62
C GLU A 85 11.48 -9.28 -17.87
N LEU A 86 12.14 -8.24 -18.40
CA LEU A 86 12.03 -6.87 -17.91
C LEU A 86 11.36 -6.01 -18.98
N ARG A 87 10.31 -5.28 -18.61
CA ARG A 87 9.60 -4.39 -19.54
C ARG A 87 9.09 -3.13 -18.86
N GLN A 88 8.91 -2.07 -19.66
CA GLN A 88 8.28 -0.83 -19.22
C GLN A 88 6.83 -0.81 -19.71
N LYS A 89 5.90 -0.49 -18.81
CA LYS A 89 4.48 -0.35 -19.17
C LYS A 89 4.26 0.93 -19.98
N SER A 90 3.37 0.86 -20.97
CA SER A 90 2.91 2.03 -21.73
C SER A 90 2.09 3.00 -20.87
N ASP A 91 1.37 2.48 -19.89
CA ASP A 91 0.52 3.28 -19.03
C ASP A 91 1.29 3.73 -17.80
N LEU A 92 1.12 4.99 -17.44
CA LEU A 92 1.57 5.52 -16.17
C LEU A 92 0.56 5.14 -15.08
N VAL A 93 1.04 5.00 -13.85
CA VAL A 93 0.18 4.74 -12.69
C VAL A 93 0.21 5.96 -11.78
N TYR A 94 -0.98 6.44 -11.43
CA TYR A 94 -1.14 7.49 -10.43
C TYR A 94 -1.07 6.89 -9.03
N ASP A 95 -0.01 7.21 -8.28
CA ASP A 95 0.12 6.79 -6.90
C ASP A 95 -0.60 7.81 -5.99
N VAL A 96 -1.66 7.33 -5.32
CA VAL A 96 -2.47 8.13 -4.40
C VAL A 96 -1.67 8.58 -3.18
N LYS A 97 -0.64 7.83 -2.77
CA LYS A 97 0.20 8.15 -1.60
C LYS A 97 1.11 9.34 -1.88
N THR A 98 1.78 9.34 -3.04
CA THR A 98 2.69 10.42 -3.45
C THR A 98 1.97 11.53 -4.21
N ARG A 99 0.73 11.29 -4.66
CA ARG A 99 -0.05 12.16 -5.55
C ARG A 99 0.67 12.49 -6.85
N GLN A 100 1.33 11.50 -7.42
CA GLN A 100 2.13 11.67 -8.64
C GLN A 100 1.92 10.52 -9.61
N TRP A 101 2.07 10.83 -10.90
CA TRP A 101 2.18 9.82 -11.94
C TRP A 101 3.58 9.20 -11.93
N HIS A 102 3.65 7.88 -12.06
CA HIS A 102 4.88 7.12 -12.09
C HIS A 102 4.97 6.26 -13.35
N VAL A 103 6.18 6.15 -13.89
CA VAL A 103 6.52 5.10 -14.84
C VAL A 103 6.54 3.77 -14.09
N VAL A 104 6.02 2.72 -14.73
CA VAL A 104 5.99 1.38 -14.16
C VAL A 104 6.92 0.46 -14.96
N LEU A 105 7.86 -0.17 -14.25
CA LEU A 105 8.62 -1.29 -14.77
C LEU A 105 8.04 -2.60 -14.25
N GLN A 106 8.09 -3.65 -15.05
CA GLN A 106 7.63 -4.99 -14.72
C GLN A 106 8.76 -6.00 -14.92
N CYS A 107 8.89 -6.91 -13.96
CA CYS A 107 9.91 -7.93 -13.91
C CYS A 107 9.28 -9.32 -13.74
N GLY A 108 9.81 -10.29 -14.47
CA GLY A 108 9.38 -11.68 -14.45
C GLY A 108 8.39 -11.99 -15.55
N HIS A 109 7.76 -13.15 -15.45
CA HIS A 109 6.56 -13.59 -16.15
C HIS A 109 6.29 -14.98 -15.57
N PHE A 110 6.02 -15.01 -14.27
CA PHE A 110 5.97 -16.24 -13.49
C PHE A 110 4.73 -17.04 -13.85
N ALA A 111 4.94 -18.26 -14.33
CA ALA A 111 3.91 -19.28 -14.43
C ALA A 111 3.67 -19.91 -13.04
N PHE A 112 4.71 -19.96 -12.22
CA PHE A 112 4.68 -20.42 -10.84
C PHE A 112 5.70 -19.64 -10.00
N LEU A 113 5.30 -19.20 -8.82
CA LEU A 113 6.14 -18.37 -7.93
C LEU A 113 7.06 -19.18 -7.02
N GLY A 114 7.04 -20.51 -7.12
CA GLY A 114 7.74 -21.40 -6.20
C GLY A 114 6.94 -21.62 -4.92
N ASN A 115 7.51 -22.43 -4.03
CA ASN A 115 7.00 -22.67 -2.69
C ASN A 115 8.14 -22.57 -1.65
N PRO A 116 8.00 -21.79 -0.58
CA PRO A 116 7.12 -20.63 -0.44
C PRO A 116 7.21 -19.67 -1.63
N PRO A 117 6.12 -18.95 -1.97
CA PRO A 117 6.11 -18.09 -3.13
C PRO A 117 7.09 -16.93 -2.99
N VAL A 118 7.81 -16.62 -4.08
CA VAL A 118 8.56 -15.37 -4.19
C VAL A 118 7.59 -14.20 -3.97
N THR A 119 7.88 -13.35 -3.00
CA THR A 119 7.00 -12.24 -2.58
C THR A 119 7.32 -10.91 -3.29
N GLY A 120 8.47 -10.83 -3.96
CA GLY A 120 8.91 -9.66 -4.69
C GLY A 120 10.25 -9.88 -5.38
N THR A 121 10.56 -9.03 -6.35
CA THR A 121 11.90 -8.95 -6.95
C THR A 121 12.69 -7.80 -6.33
N GLU A 122 14.02 -7.98 -6.28
CA GLU A 122 14.98 -6.93 -6.00
C GLU A 122 15.26 -6.15 -7.28
N TRP A 123 15.20 -4.82 -7.19
CA TRP A 123 15.45 -3.92 -8.30
C TRP A 123 16.70 -3.11 -8.04
N THR A 124 17.56 -2.92 -9.03
CA THR A 124 18.70 -2.02 -8.94
C THR A 124 18.51 -0.85 -9.90
N THR A 125 18.57 0.36 -9.37
CA THR A 125 18.47 1.59 -10.17
C THR A 125 19.79 1.88 -10.92
N PRO A 126 19.78 2.80 -11.91
CA PRO A 126 21.00 3.25 -12.58
C PRO A 126 22.06 3.86 -11.63
N SER A 127 21.64 4.28 -10.43
CA SER A 127 22.54 4.80 -9.39
C SER A 127 23.12 3.71 -8.47
N GLY A 128 22.76 2.44 -8.70
CA GLY A 128 23.16 1.31 -7.86
C GLY A 128 22.34 1.15 -6.58
N THR A 129 21.20 1.84 -6.45
CA THR A 129 20.33 1.74 -5.27
C THR A 129 19.39 0.55 -5.42
N THR A 130 19.28 -0.28 -4.39
CA THR A 130 18.34 -1.40 -4.38
C THR A 130 16.96 -0.96 -3.90
N LEU A 131 15.90 -1.36 -4.62
CA LEU A 131 14.51 -1.11 -4.30
C LEU A 131 13.72 -2.42 -4.29
N SER A 132 12.67 -2.47 -3.48
CA SER A 132 11.72 -3.57 -3.50
C SER A 132 10.60 -3.31 -4.49
N SER A 133 9.96 -4.38 -4.94
CA SER A 133 8.77 -4.31 -5.79
C SER A 133 7.64 -3.55 -5.08
N SER A 134 6.92 -2.71 -5.81
CA SER A 134 5.78 -1.92 -5.33
C SER A 134 4.45 -2.68 -5.37
N GLY A 135 4.40 -3.79 -6.12
CA GLY A 135 3.23 -4.65 -6.22
C GLY A 135 3.47 -5.80 -7.20
N SER A 136 2.46 -6.63 -7.39
CA SER A 136 2.48 -7.72 -8.36
C SER A 136 1.14 -7.84 -9.08
N ASP A 137 1.18 -8.23 -10.35
CA ASP A 137 0.00 -8.49 -11.16
C ASP A 137 0.34 -9.46 -12.30
N SER A 138 -0.54 -10.43 -12.55
CA SER A 138 -0.50 -11.29 -13.73
C SER A 138 0.86 -11.98 -13.97
N GLY A 139 1.51 -12.42 -12.89
CA GLY A 139 2.83 -13.07 -12.95
C GLY A 139 4.01 -12.11 -13.10
N TYR A 140 3.82 -10.80 -12.93
CA TYR A 140 4.89 -9.80 -12.94
C TYR A 140 4.97 -9.08 -11.60
N PHE A 141 6.19 -8.80 -11.14
CA PHE A 141 6.42 -7.83 -10.08
C PHE A 141 6.63 -6.46 -10.69
N SER A 142 6.03 -5.43 -10.10
CA SER A 142 6.06 -4.06 -10.62
C SER A 142 6.87 -3.14 -9.73
N LEU A 143 7.62 -2.22 -10.33
CA LEU A 143 8.29 -1.11 -9.66
C LEU A 143 7.69 0.22 -10.14
N LEU A 144 7.18 1.01 -9.21
CA LEU A 144 6.88 2.42 -9.46
C LEU A 144 8.20 3.20 -9.41
N VAL A 145 8.66 3.69 -10.57
CA VAL A 145 9.94 4.38 -10.66
C VAL A 145 9.86 5.71 -9.92
N PRO A 146 10.77 6.01 -8.96
CA PRO A 146 10.76 7.27 -8.23
C PRO A 146 10.91 8.48 -9.15
N ASN A 147 10.18 9.55 -8.84
CA ASN A 147 10.32 10.84 -9.51
C ASN A 147 11.41 11.69 -8.82
N PRO A 148 12.24 12.44 -9.59
CA PRO A 148 12.31 12.47 -11.05
C PRO A 148 12.93 11.19 -11.62
N VAL A 149 12.30 10.64 -12.67
CA VAL A 149 12.78 9.42 -13.33
C VAL A 149 14.24 9.59 -13.79
N LYS A 150 15.08 8.64 -13.43
CA LYS A 150 16.49 8.60 -13.83
C LYS A 150 16.61 7.72 -15.06
N GLY A 151 17.20 8.25 -16.14
CA GLY A 151 17.53 7.44 -17.30
C GLY A 151 18.72 6.52 -17.02
N GLY A 152 18.76 5.36 -17.66
CA GLY A 152 19.85 4.40 -17.51
C GLY A 152 19.37 2.96 -17.42
N ASN A 153 20.29 2.07 -17.05
CA ASN A 153 20.00 0.64 -16.94
C ASN A 153 19.38 0.32 -15.58
N TYR A 154 18.16 -0.21 -15.60
CA TYR A 154 17.51 -0.81 -14.44
C TYR A 154 17.67 -2.31 -14.52
N THR A 155 17.95 -2.95 -13.39
CA THR A 155 17.96 -4.42 -13.31
C THR A 155 16.94 -4.93 -12.32
N CYS A 156 16.49 -6.17 -12.52
CA CYS A 156 15.72 -6.91 -11.54
C CYS A 156 16.24 -8.34 -11.40
N ARG A 157 16.04 -8.92 -10.22
CA ARG A 157 16.31 -10.34 -9.95
C ARG A 157 15.41 -10.89 -8.86
N ILE A 158 15.32 -12.22 -8.78
CA ILE A 158 14.70 -12.89 -7.63
C ILE A 158 15.66 -12.73 -6.43
N PRO A 159 15.17 -12.37 -5.23
CA PRO A 159 16.02 -12.24 -4.05
C PRO A 159 16.70 -13.58 -3.74
N SER A 160 18.03 -13.58 -3.62
CA SER A 160 18.80 -14.80 -3.38
C SER A 160 18.51 -15.45 -2.04
N GLY A 161 17.95 -14.69 -1.08
CA GLY A 161 17.52 -15.20 0.22
C GLY A 161 16.11 -15.80 0.23
N SER A 162 15.40 -15.83 -0.91
CA SER A 162 14.08 -16.45 -0.96
C SER A 162 14.21 -17.99 -1.01
N PRO A 163 13.43 -18.74 -0.21
CA PRO A 163 13.52 -20.20 -0.17
C PRO A 163 13.40 -20.87 -1.55
N ALA A 164 12.46 -20.39 -2.36
CA ALA A 164 12.25 -20.88 -3.72
C ALA A 164 13.46 -20.63 -4.64
N ALA A 165 14.16 -19.49 -4.49
CA ALA A 165 15.36 -19.21 -5.29
C ALA A 165 16.55 -20.08 -4.89
N SER A 166 16.65 -20.46 -3.62
CA SER A 166 17.72 -21.35 -3.13
C SER A 166 17.69 -22.73 -3.80
N CYS A 167 16.51 -23.17 -4.26
CA CYS A 167 16.35 -24.44 -4.97
C CYS A 167 16.64 -24.37 -6.47
N LEU A 168 16.97 -23.19 -7.00
CA LEU A 168 17.40 -23.08 -8.39
C LEU A 168 18.84 -23.61 -8.52
N PRO A 169 19.16 -24.41 -9.56
CA PRO A 169 20.52 -24.79 -9.88
C PRO A 169 21.43 -23.56 -10.02
N SER A 170 22.69 -23.66 -9.59
CA SER A 170 23.63 -22.52 -9.58
C SER A 170 23.88 -21.89 -10.97
N ASN A 171 23.61 -22.62 -12.05
CA ASN A 171 23.73 -22.17 -13.44
C ASN A 171 22.40 -21.72 -14.05
N ASN A 172 21.32 -21.63 -13.27
CA ASN A 172 20.00 -21.28 -13.78
C ASN A 172 19.96 -19.79 -14.18
N THR A 173 19.39 -19.52 -15.35
CA THR A 173 19.19 -18.18 -15.92
C THR A 173 18.30 -17.30 -15.05
N LEU A 174 17.44 -17.88 -14.22
CA LEU A 174 16.59 -17.17 -13.24
C LEU A 174 17.37 -16.50 -12.12
N LEU A 175 18.59 -16.97 -11.85
CA LEU A 175 19.50 -16.33 -10.89
C LEU A 175 20.22 -15.13 -11.48
N GLN A 176 20.17 -14.95 -12.81
CA GLN A 176 20.76 -13.80 -13.48
C GLN A 176 19.83 -12.60 -13.43
N GLU A 177 20.43 -11.41 -13.45
CA GLU A 177 19.67 -10.17 -13.45
C GLU A 177 19.12 -9.88 -14.85
N ALA A 178 17.82 -9.62 -14.95
CA ALA A 178 17.25 -9.03 -16.16
C ALA A 178 17.53 -7.53 -16.17
N SER A 179 17.81 -6.96 -17.34
CA SER A 179 18.18 -5.55 -17.45
C SER A 179 17.45 -4.85 -18.60
N MET A 180 17.16 -3.55 -18.44
CA MET A 180 16.62 -2.71 -19.49
C MET A 180 17.07 -1.28 -19.34
N PHE A 181 17.30 -0.64 -20.48
CA PHE A 181 17.56 0.79 -20.54
C PHE A 181 16.23 1.57 -20.54
N VAL A 182 16.10 2.53 -19.62
CA VAL A 182 15.00 3.49 -19.60
C VAL A 182 15.51 4.83 -20.12
N ASP A 183 14.87 5.36 -21.17
CA ASP A 183 15.12 6.72 -21.63
C ASP A 183 14.54 7.71 -20.62
N GLY A 184 15.43 8.40 -19.91
CA GLY A 184 15.04 9.35 -18.88
C GLY A 184 14.33 10.60 -19.42
N LEU A 185 14.60 11.02 -20.65
CA LEU A 185 13.93 12.18 -21.24
C LEU A 185 12.50 11.83 -21.64
N GLU A 186 12.33 10.73 -22.37
CA GLU A 186 11.01 10.23 -22.78
C GLU A 186 10.13 9.93 -21.56
N ALA A 187 10.68 9.20 -20.58
CA ALA A 187 9.97 8.84 -19.36
C ALA A 187 9.50 10.07 -18.57
N ARG A 188 10.37 11.08 -18.41
CA ARG A 188 10.01 12.32 -17.71
C ARG A 188 8.99 13.15 -18.50
N LEU A 189 9.10 13.19 -19.82
CA LEU A 189 8.14 13.90 -20.67
C LEU A 189 6.74 13.29 -20.52
N ARG A 190 6.62 11.95 -20.60
CA ARG A 190 5.34 11.25 -20.40
C ARG A 190 4.72 11.54 -19.03
N VAL A 191 5.52 11.55 -17.97
CA VAL A 191 5.05 11.91 -16.62
C VAL A 191 4.54 13.35 -16.56
N ILE A 192 5.27 14.29 -17.18
CA ILE A 192 4.86 15.70 -17.24
C ILE A 192 3.56 15.87 -18.04
N GLU A 193 3.41 15.18 -19.17
CA GLU A 193 2.19 15.22 -20.00
C GLU A 193 0.96 14.70 -19.25
N ALA A 194 1.09 13.59 -18.54
CA ALA A 194 0.00 13.04 -17.72
C ALA A 194 -0.36 13.97 -16.55
N GLN A 195 0.65 14.55 -15.88
CA GLN A 195 0.43 15.53 -14.82
C GLN A 195 -0.28 16.78 -15.36
N GLN A 196 0.15 17.28 -16.51
CA GLN A 196 -0.46 18.45 -17.16
C GLN A 196 -1.92 18.19 -17.53
N THR A 197 -2.22 17.02 -18.09
CA THR A 197 -3.59 16.61 -18.45
C THR A 197 -4.49 16.54 -17.21
N THR A 198 -3.95 16.00 -16.11
CA THR A 198 -4.65 15.93 -14.81
C THR A 198 -4.97 17.34 -14.30
N LEU A 199 -3.95 18.22 -14.27
CA LEU A 199 -4.10 19.60 -13.81
C LEU A 199 -5.06 20.41 -14.69
N GLN A 200 -5.06 20.21 -15.99
CA GLN A 200 -6.01 20.86 -16.91
C GLN A 200 -7.45 20.41 -16.65
N THR A 201 -7.65 19.11 -16.46
CA THR A 201 -8.97 18.54 -16.14
C THR A 201 -9.49 19.09 -14.81
N GLU A 202 -8.63 19.14 -13.79
CA GLU A 202 -9.00 19.69 -12.48
C GLU A 202 -9.28 21.20 -12.53
N ASN A 203 -8.48 21.97 -13.27
CA ASN A 203 -8.74 23.40 -13.48
C ASN A 203 -10.08 23.65 -14.19
N ASN A 204 -10.42 22.84 -15.21
CA ASN A 204 -11.69 22.97 -15.91
C ASN A 204 -12.87 22.65 -14.99
N ARG A 205 -12.75 21.60 -14.16
CA ARG A 205 -13.75 21.27 -13.13
C ARG A 205 -13.94 22.41 -12.14
N LEU A 206 -12.85 22.93 -11.57
CA LEU A 206 -12.90 24.03 -10.60
C LEU A 206 -13.51 25.31 -11.20
N ARG A 207 -13.24 25.59 -12.48
CA ARG A 207 -13.88 26.72 -13.19
C ARG A 207 -15.38 26.55 -13.33
N GLN A 208 -15.86 25.34 -13.62
CA GLN A 208 -17.29 25.05 -13.70
C GLN A 208 -17.96 25.19 -12.33
N GLU A 209 -17.33 24.67 -11.28
CA GLU A 209 -17.82 24.80 -9.90
C GLU A 209 -17.89 26.27 -9.46
N LEU A 210 -16.87 27.05 -9.81
CA LEU A 210 -16.83 28.48 -9.47
C LEU A 210 -17.93 29.25 -10.19
N GLU A 211 -18.17 28.97 -11.47
CA GLU A 211 -19.25 29.63 -12.24
C GLU A 211 -20.64 29.25 -11.72
N GLN A 212 -20.83 27.97 -11.35
CA GLN A 212 -22.07 27.53 -10.72
C GLN A 212 -22.29 28.25 -9.40
N GLN A 213 -21.28 28.31 -8.54
CA GLN A 213 -21.37 28.98 -7.25
C GLN A 213 -21.65 30.48 -7.40
N LYS A 214 -21.08 31.11 -8.44
CA LYS A 214 -21.36 32.51 -8.78
C LYS A 214 -22.82 32.71 -9.19
N ASN A 215 -23.35 31.89 -10.09
CA ASN A 215 -24.76 31.96 -10.51
C ASN A 215 -25.72 31.76 -9.32
N ASP A 216 -25.44 30.78 -8.46
CA ASP A 216 -26.24 30.53 -7.25
C ASP A 216 -26.19 31.74 -6.30
N THR A 217 -25.02 32.39 -6.20
CA THR A 217 -24.85 33.60 -5.39
C THR A 217 -25.64 34.76 -5.98
N ASP A 218 -25.56 35.00 -7.29
CA ASP A 218 -26.27 36.08 -7.99
C ASP A 218 -27.80 35.92 -7.89
N ALA A 219 -28.30 34.68 -8.00
CA ALA A 219 -29.71 34.37 -7.81
C ALA A 219 -30.18 34.68 -6.38
N ARG A 220 -29.41 34.28 -5.37
CA ARG A 220 -29.71 34.60 -3.96
C ARG A 220 -29.64 36.09 -3.67
N VAL A 221 -28.71 36.82 -4.29
CA VAL A 221 -28.65 38.28 -4.16
C VAL A 221 -29.93 38.91 -4.73
N THR A 222 -30.38 38.48 -5.90
CA THR A 222 -31.62 38.98 -6.51
C THR A 222 -32.85 38.68 -5.64
N GLU A 223 -32.90 37.50 -5.02
CA GLU A 223 -33.97 37.12 -4.08
C GLU A 223 -33.98 38.05 -2.85
N VAL A 224 -32.80 38.31 -2.26
CA VAL A 224 -32.65 39.23 -1.12
C VAL A 224 -33.02 40.67 -1.52
N GLU A 225 -32.62 41.13 -2.70
CA GLU A 225 -32.97 42.46 -3.22
C GLU A 225 -34.49 42.61 -3.40
N THR A 226 -35.14 41.57 -3.94
CA THR A 226 -36.60 41.55 -4.11
C THR A 226 -37.32 41.57 -2.77
N ALA A 227 -36.89 40.76 -1.80
CA ALA A 227 -37.45 40.75 -0.46
C ALA A 227 -37.27 42.10 0.26
N ASN A 228 -36.09 42.73 0.11
CA ASN A 228 -35.83 44.06 0.67
C ASN A 228 -36.71 45.15 0.04
N ALA A 229 -37.01 45.06 -1.26
CA ALA A 229 -37.91 45.99 -1.93
C ALA A 229 -39.34 45.88 -1.38
N LEU A 230 -39.84 44.66 -1.17
CA LEU A 230 -41.16 44.41 -0.56
C LEU A 230 -41.22 44.94 0.87
N LEU A 231 -40.21 44.63 1.70
CA LEU A 231 -40.14 45.14 3.07
C LEU A 231 -40.12 46.66 3.13
N LYS A 232 -39.50 47.32 2.15
CA LYS A 232 -39.46 48.79 2.06
C LYS A 232 -40.85 49.37 1.76
N ASP A 233 -41.62 48.73 0.89
CA ASP A 233 -43.00 49.14 0.56
C ASP A 233 -43.93 48.95 1.77
N ASP A 234 -43.87 47.77 2.42
CA ASP A 234 -44.61 47.50 3.65
C ASP A 234 -44.30 48.52 4.75
N ASN A 235 -43.03 48.89 4.91
CA ASN A 235 -42.62 49.89 5.89
C ASN A 235 -43.13 51.30 5.55
N ALA A 236 -43.23 51.65 4.27
CA ALA A 236 -43.83 52.92 3.83
C ALA A 236 -45.34 52.94 4.14
N ASN A 237 -46.06 51.86 3.82
CA ASN A 237 -47.49 51.70 4.11
C ASN A 237 -47.78 51.77 5.62
N LEU A 238 -46.95 51.11 6.45
CA LEU A 238 -47.04 51.19 7.91
C LEU A 238 -46.83 52.61 8.43
N THR A 239 -45.86 53.34 7.87
CA THR A 239 -45.60 54.74 8.25
C THR A 239 -46.82 55.63 7.97
N GLU A 240 -47.47 55.46 6.82
CA GLU A 240 -48.69 56.19 6.46
C GLU A 240 -49.87 55.85 7.39
N LEU A 241 -50.03 54.57 7.73
CA LEU A 241 -51.06 54.12 8.67
C LEU A 241 -50.87 54.73 10.07
N VAL A 242 -49.63 54.77 10.57
CA VAL A 242 -49.29 55.39 11.86
C VAL A 242 -49.65 56.88 11.85
N LEU A 243 -49.28 57.62 10.81
CA LEU A 243 -49.62 59.04 10.68
C LEU A 243 -51.15 59.28 10.66
N SER A 244 -51.90 58.40 9.98
CA SER A 244 -53.36 58.47 9.94
C SER A 244 -53.98 58.26 11.34
N LEU A 245 -53.48 57.26 12.07
CA LEU A 245 -53.91 56.98 13.45
C LEU A 245 -53.56 58.13 14.40
N GLU A 246 -52.37 58.71 14.29
CA GLU A 246 -51.96 59.88 15.08
C GLU A 246 -52.90 61.06 14.83
N ASN A 247 -53.24 61.34 13.57
CA ASN A 247 -54.17 62.42 13.22
C ASN A 247 -55.60 62.17 13.74
N GLN A 248 -56.10 60.94 13.63
CA GLN A 248 -57.39 60.56 14.21
C GLN A 248 -57.39 60.70 15.74
N THR A 249 -56.31 60.26 16.39
CA THR A 249 -56.15 60.37 17.85
C THR A 249 -56.15 61.82 18.29
N ALA A 250 -55.39 62.70 17.61
CA ALA A 250 -55.38 64.13 17.88
C ALA A 250 -56.76 64.78 17.70
N SER A 251 -57.49 64.39 16.64
CA SER A 251 -58.86 64.86 16.40
C SER A 251 -59.82 64.43 17.50
N LEU A 252 -59.75 63.18 17.95
CA LEU A 252 -60.58 62.67 19.04
C LEU A 252 -60.23 63.35 20.37
N GLN A 253 -58.95 63.58 20.64
CA GLN A 253 -58.48 64.31 21.81
C GLN A 253 -59.09 65.72 21.85
N TYR A 254 -59.07 66.42 20.71
CA TYR A 254 -59.66 67.76 20.58
C TYR A 254 -61.17 67.75 20.84
N GLN A 255 -61.89 66.76 20.30
CA GLN A 255 -63.32 66.61 20.56
C GLN A 255 -63.61 66.35 22.04
N LEU A 256 -62.80 65.51 22.69
CA LEU A 256 -62.92 65.22 24.11
C LEU A 256 -62.69 66.48 24.97
N ASP A 257 -61.62 67.23 24.70
CA ASP A 257 -61.32 68.47 25.41
C ASP A 257 -62.44 69.51 25.27
N SER A 258 -63.10 69.58 24.10
CA SER A 258 -64.24 70.48 23.86
C SER A 258 -65.51 70.12 24.63
N LEU A 259 -65.66 68.87 25.07
CA LEU A 259 -66.82 68.41 25.85
C LEU A 259 -66.68 68.70 27.35
N PHE A 260 -65.48 69.01 27.83
CA PHE A 260 -65.18 69.24 29.25
C PHE A 260 -64.77 70.70 29.57
N GLN A 261 -64.93 71.65 28.63
CA GLN A 261 -64.87 73.11 28.86
C GLN A 261 -66.27 73.71 28.99
#